data_AF-A0A833CIQ7-F1
#
_entry.id   AF-A0A833CIQ7-F1
#
_cell.length_a   1.000
_cell.length_b   1.000
_cell.length_c   1.000
_cell.angle_alpha   90.00
_cell.angle_beta   90.00
_cell.angle_gamma   90.00
#
_symmetry.space_group_name_H-M   'P 1'
#
loop_
_entity.id
_entity.type
_entity.pdbx_description
1 polymer ?
#
loop_
_entity_poly.entity_id
_entity_poly.type
_entity_poly.pdbx_seq_one_letter_code
_entity_poly.pdbx_strand_id
1 'polypeptide(L)'
;MSKYADLTIACFGFLILMAAGVTGYTKGYRVAEAEWSLKLANEKTAITNSLNKEIQRQIDANAESKKREAERIAAMEAENKRLEELVGELQDAEKLDPNRDHGGISHDSGMRINKVR
;
A
#
# COMPACT_ATOMS: atom_id res chain seq x y z
N MET A 1 31.76 -60.98 50.05
CA MET A 1 32.03 -59.59 49.60
C MET A 1 31.65 -59.32 48.14
N SER A 2 31.45 -60.33 47.27
CA SER A 2 31.14 -60.09 45.83
C SER A 2 29.77 -59.46 45.55
N LYS A 3 28.71 -59.84 46.29
CA LYS A 3 27.34 -59.36 46.01
C LYS A 3 27.17 -57.83 46.11
N TYR A 4 27.96 -57.16 46.97
CA TYR A 4 27.92 -55.71 47.09
C TYR A 4 28.72 -55.02 45.98
N ALA A 5 29.77 -55.67 45.45
CA ALA A 5 30.52 -55.17 44.30
C ALA A 5 29.72 -55.28 43.00
N ASP A 6 28.96 -56.36 42.81
CA ASP A 6 28.06 -56.50 41.66
C ASP A 6 26.92 -55.46 41.70
N LEU A 7 26.39 -55.19 42.90
CA LEU A 7 25.35 -54.18 43.11
C LEU A 7 25.86 -52.76 42.85
N THR A 8 27.08 -52.42 43.29
CA THR A 8 27.65 -51.09 43.04
C THR A 8 27.94 -50.88 41.56
N ILE A 9 28.48 -51.88 40.85
CA ILE A 9 28.70 -51.81 39.40
C ILE A 9 27.37 -51.62 38.66
N ALA A 10 26.31 -52.34 39.05
CA ALA A 10 24.97 -52.18 38.46
C ALA A 10 24.40 -50.77 38.69
N CYS A 11 24.53 -50.22 39.90
CA CYS A 11 24.11 -48.85 40.21
C CYS A 11 24.86 -47.80 39.39
N PHE A 12 26.19 -47.93 39.24
CA PHE A 12 26.96 -47.00 38.41
C PHE A 12 26.61 -47.11 36.93
N GLY A 13 26.40 -48.34 36.41
CA GLY A 13 25.94 -48.56 35.05
C GLY A 13 24.59 -47.88 34.77
N PHE A 14 23.65 -47.99 35.69
CA PHE A 14 22.34 -47.33 35.58
C PHE A 14 22.44 -45.80 35.61
N LEU A 15 23.28 -45.23 36.49
CA LEU A 15 23.49 -43.78 36.58
C LEU A 15 24.11 -43.20 35.29
N ILE A 16 25.06 -43.90 34.68
CA ILE A 16 25.67 -43.48 33.41
C ILE A 16 24.62 -43.48 32.29
N LEU A 17 23.75 -44.49 32.24
CA LEU A 17 22.68 -44.61 31.25
C LEU A 17 21.66 -43.46 31.40
N MET A 18 21.28 -43.13 32.63
CA MET A 18 20.40 -41.99 32.92
C MET A 18 21.06 -40.65 32.54
N ALA A 19 22.33 -40.45 32.85
CA ALA A 19 23.07 -39.24 32.48
C ALA A 19 23.20 -39.09 30.94
N ALA A 20 23.44 -40.19 30.22
CA ALA A 20 23.46 -40.21 28.76
C ALA A 20 22.09 -39.87 28.16
N GLY A 21 20.99 -40.40 28.74
CA GLY A 21 19.63 -40.07 28.33
C GLY A 21 19.27 -38.59 28.51
N VAL A 22 19.58 -38.03 29.68
CA VAL A 22 19.33 -36.60 29.99
C VAL A 22 20.15 -35.68 29.09
N THR A 23 21.43 -36.00 28.84
CA THR A 23 22.28 -35.20 27.95
C THR A 23 21.85 -35.28 26.49
N GLY A 24 21.39 -36.45 26.01
CA GLY A 24 20.82 -36.59 24.68
C GLY A 24 19.51 -35.79 24.52
N TYR A 25 18.61 -35.90 25.49
CA TYR A 25 17.34 -35.17 25.52
C TYR A 25 17.54 -33.65 25.52
N THR A 26 18.38 -33.13 26.42
CA THR A 26 18.67 -31.68 26.51
C THR A 26 19.36 -31.13 25.26
N LYS A 27 20.26 -31.89 24.63
CA LYS A 27 20.85 -31.51 23.33
C LYS A 27 19.79 -31.43 22.23
N GLY A 28 18.89 -32.40 22.16
CA GLY A 28 17.79 -32.41 21.19
C GLY A 28 16.90 -31.17 21.32
N TYR A 29 16.52 -30.80 22.56
CA TYR A 29 15.73 -29.59 22.82
C TYR A 29 16.44 -28.30 22.39
N ARG A 30 17.73 -28.16 22.69
CA ARG A 30 18.51 -26.98 22.29
C ARG A 30 18.63 -26.85 20.77
N VAL A 31 18.78 -27.96 20.06
CA VAL A 31 18.83 -27.96 18.59
C VAL A 31 17.47 -27.56 18.02
N ALA A 32 16.39 -28.14 18.54
CA ALA A 32 15.03 -27.78 18.12
C ALA A 32 14.72 -26.30 18.39
N GLU A 33 15.08 -25.79 19.57
CA GLU A 33 14.90 -24.37 19.93
C GLU A 33 15.67 -23.44 18.98
N ALA A 34 16.91 -23.77 18.64
CA ALA A 34 17.72 -23.02 17.69
C ALA A 34 17.11 -23.04 16.28
N GLU A 35 16.64 -24.21 15.82
CA GLU A 35 16.00 -24.36 14.51
C GLU A 35 14.72 -23.52 14.41
N TRP A 36 13.84 -23.60 15.42
CA TRP A 36 12.60 -22.82 15.44
C TRP A 36 12.85 -21.33 15.57
N SER A 37 13.84 -20.93 16.37
CA SER A 37 14.26 -19.53 16.50
C SER A 37 14.77 -18.97 15.16
N LEU A 38 15.55 -19.77 14.42
CA LEU A 38 16.01 -19.40 13.07
C LEU A 38 14.85 -19.30 12.07
N LYS A 39 13.92 -20.27 12.09
CA LYS A 39 12.71 -20.23 11.23
C LYS A 39 11.89 -18.97 11.49
N LEU A 40 11.61 -18.67 12.76
CA LEU A 40 10.87 -17.47 13.15
C LEU A 40 11.60 -16.17 12.74
N ALA A 41 12.92 -16.12 12.90
CA ALA A 41 13.70 -14.97 12.44
C ALA A 41 13.59 -14.78 10.93
N ASN A 42 13.75 -15.86 10.16
CA ASN A 42 13.62 -15.84 8.71
C ASN A 42 12.21 -15.42 8.27
N GLU A 43 11.16 -15.96 8.88
CA GLU A 43 9.77 -15.58 8.59
C GLU A 43 9.52 -14.10 8.89
N LYS A 44 9.98 -13.59 10.04
CA LYS A 44 9.88 -12.16 10.36
C LYS A 44 10.55 -11.29 9.30
N THR A 45 11.76 -11.64 8.88
CA THR A 45 12.45 -10.89 7.82
C THR A 45 11.72 -10.94 6.48
N ALA A 46 11.16 -12.10 6.11
CA ALA A 46 10.40 -12.27 4.89
C ALA A 46 9.12 -11.43 4.91
N ILE A 47 8.39 -11.42 6.03
CA ILE A 47 7.19 -10.61 6.24
C ILE A 47 7.54 -9.11 6.13
N THR A 48 8.58 -8.64 6.84
CA THR A 48 9.01 -7.25 6.78
C THR A 48 9.40 -6.84 5.36
N ASN A 49 10.14 -7.68 4.63
CA ASN A 49 10.51 -7.42 3.25
C ASN A 49 9.29 -7.36 2.33
N SER A 50 8.31 -8.23 2.52
CA SER A 50 7.05 -8.22 1.76
C SER A 50 6.24 -6.96 2.04
N LEU A 51 6.14 -6.57 3.31
CA LEU A 51 5.42 -5.38 3.75
C LEU A 51 6.07 -4.11 3.20
N ASN A 52 7.40 -4.00 3.26
CA ASN A 52 8.12 -2.86 2.69
C ASN A 52 7.91 -2.74 1.17
N LYS A 53 7.91 -3.87 0.44
CA LYS A 53 7.59 -3.88 -0.99
C LYS A 53 6.16 -3.40 -1.27
N GLU A 54 5.21 -3.80 -0.44
CA GLU A 54 3.82 -3.40 -0.60
C GLU A 54 3.61 -1.91 -0.30
N ILE A 55 4.23 -1.41 0.78
CA ILE A 55 4.27 0.02 1.08
C ILE A 55 4.82 0.80 -0.12
N GLN A 56 5.92 0.34 -0.71
CA GLN A 56 6.50 1.04 -1.85
C GLN A 56 5.56 1.07 -3.06
N ARG A 57 4.91 -0.05 -3.39
CA ARG A 57 3.89 -0.07 -4.47
C ARG A 57 2.77 0.92 -4.23
N GLN A 58 2.29 1.02 -2.99
CA GLN A 58 1.22 1.96 -2.63
C GLN A 58 1.69 3.42 -2.71
N ILE A 59 2.93 3.71 -2.29
CA ILE A 59 3.53 5.05 -2.44
C ILE A 59 3.61 5.43 -3.91
N ASP A 60 4.12 4.53 -4.76
CA ASP A 60 4.29 4.79 -6.19
C ASP A 60 2.93 4.99 -6.88
N ALA A 61 1.95 4.12 -6.60
CA ALA A 61 0.60 4.25 -7.14
C ALA A 61 -0.09 5.55 -6.70
N ASN A 62 0.06 5.94 -5.44
CA ASN A 62 -0.49 7.19 -4.92
C ASN A 62 0.18 8.41 -5.54
N ALA A 63 1.50 8.38 -5.72
CA ALA A 63 2.23 9.46 -6.37
C ALA A 63 1.79 9.63 -7.83
N GLU A 64 1.61 8.52 -8.56
CA GLU A 64 1.11 8.55 -9.93
C GLU A 64 -0.34 9.07 -10.00
N SER A 65 -1.21 8.65 -9.07
CA SER A 65 -2.58 9.14 -8.99
C SER A 65 -2.64 10.64 -8.75
N LYS A 66 -1.87 11.15 -7.78
CA LYS A 66 -1.78 12.57 -7.50
C LYS A 66 -1.28 13.38 -8.69
N LYS A 67 -0.33 12.84 -9.46
CA LYS A 67 0.15 13.48 -10.68
C LYS A 67 -0.98 13.59 -11.72
N ARG A 68 -1.71 12.50 -11.98
CA ARG A 68 -2.85 12.51 -12.91
C ARG A 68 -3.96 13.46 -12.46
N GLU A 69 -4.24 13.52 -11.17
CA GLU A 69 -5.22 14.46 -10.62
C GLU A 69 -4.77 15.91 -10.79
N ALA A 70 -3.50 16.22 -10.53
CA ALA A 70 -2.95 17.55 -10.76
C ALA A 70 -3.04 17.97 -12.23
N GLU A 71 -2.73 17.06 -13.16
CA GLU A 71 -2.89 17.30 -14.60
C GLU A 71 -4.35 17.56 -14.99
N ARG A 72 -5.29 16.80 -14.42
CA ARG A 72 -6.73 17.01 -14.64
C ARG A 72 -7.22 18.33 -14.08
N ILE A 73 -6.78 18.71 -12.88
CA ILE A 73 -7.14 19.99 -12.26
C ILE A 73 -6.61 21.14 -13.12
N ALA A 74 -5.36 21.09 -13.56
CA ALA A 74 -4.80 22.10 -14.45
C ALA A 74 -5.56 22.21 -15.78
N ALA A 75 -5.99 21.08 -16.35
CA ALA A 75 -6.82 21.08 -17.55
C ALA A 75 -8.20 21.72 -17.30
N MET A 76 -8.87 21.37 -16.19
CA MET A 76 -10.15 21.97 -15.80
C MET A 76 -10.02 23.47 -15.52
N GLU A 77 -8.94 23.93 -14.91
CA GLU A 77 -8.69 25.36 -14.69
C GLU A 77 -8.48 26.11 -16.00
N ALA A 78 -7.75 25.52 -16.95
CA ALA A 78 -7.58 26.10 -18.28
C ALA A 78 -8.90 26.16 -19.06
N GLU A 79 -9.71 25.10 -18.98
CA GLU A 79 -11.04 25.06 -19.59
C GLU A 79 -11.98 26.10 -18.95
N ASN A 80 -11.98 26.21 -17.62
CA ASN A 80 -12.77 27.21 -16.91
C ASN A 80 -12.40 28.64 -17.33
N LYS A 81 -11.11 28.96 -17.44
CA LYS A 81 -10.69 30.28 -17.95
C LYS A 81 -11.19 30.55 -19.36
N ARG A 82 -11.10 29.55 -20.25
CA ARG A 82 -11.63 29.67 -21.61
C ARG A 82 -13.15 29.86 -21.63
N LEU A 83 -13.88 29.20 -20.74
CA LEU A 83 -15.32 29.37 -20.59
C LEU A 83 -15.65 30.77 -20.04
N GLU A 84 -14.91 31.26 -19.05
CA GLU A 84 -15.06 32.61 -18.52
C GLU A 84 -14.84 33.69 -19.60
N GLU A 85 -13.79 33.53 -20.41
CA GLU A 85 -13.52 34.41 -21.56
C GLU A 85 -14.68 34.39 -22.57
N LEU A 86 -15.15 33.19 -22.96
CA LEU A 86 -16.27 33.04 -23.88
C LEU A 86 -17.57 33.65 -23.34
N VAL A 87 -17.85 33.47 -22.05
CA VAL A 87 -19.00 34.10 -21.39
C VAL A 87 -18.89 35.61 -21.44
N GLY A 88 -17.71 36.17 -21.14
CA GLY A 88 -17.45 37.60 -21.25
C GLY A 88 -17.69 38.13 -22.66
N GLU A 89 -17.12 37.47 -23.68
CA GLU A 89 -17.32 37.83 -25.08
C GLU A 89 -18.81 37.79 -25.48
N LEU A 90 -19.54 36.75 -25.05
CA LEU A 90 -20.97 36.62 -25.35
C LEU A 90 -21.82 37.66 -24.63
N GLN A 91 -21.46 38.06 -23.40
CA GLN A 91 -22.15 39.12 -22.67
C GLN A 91 -21.90 40.50 -23.29
N ASP A 92 -20.68 40.77 -23.73
CA ASP A 92 -20.38 42.04 -24.40
C ASP A 92 -21.05 42.11 -25.77
N ALA A 93 -21.10 41.00 -26.52
CA ALA A 93 -21.89 40.92 -27.75
C ALA A 93 -23.38 41.20 -27.51
N GLU A 94 -23.96 40.74 -26.40
CA GLU A 94 -25.35 41.03 -26.02
C GLU A 94 -25.60 42.51 -25.70
N LYS A 95 -24.65 43.16 -25.02
CA LYS A 95 -24.75 44.60 -24.73
C LYS A 95 -24.73 45.44 -26.00
N LEU A 96 -24.07 44.94 -27.05
CA LEU A 96 -23.98 45.56 -28.37
C LEU A 96 -25.16 45.20 -29.29
N ASP A 97 -26.05 44.27 -28.91
CA ASP A 97 -27.22 43.89 -29.72
C ASP A 97 -28.28 45.02 -29.69
N PRO A 98 -28.56 45.68 -30.84
CA PRO A 98 -29.59 46.72 -30.93
C PRO A 98 -31.01 46.21 -30.63
N ASN A 99 -31.24 44.89 -30.68
CA ASN A 99 -32.52 44.24 -30.44
C ASN A 99 -32.63 43.57 -29.06
N ARG A 100 -31.69 43.81 -28.13
CA ARG A 100 -31.64 43.16 -26.80
C ARG A 100 -32.97 43.21 -26.02
N ASP A 101 -33.71 44.31 -26.12
CA ASP A 101 -34.93 44.56 -25.34
C ASP A 101 -36.22 44.16 -26.11
N HIS A 102 -36.11 43.59 -27.32
CA HIS A 102 -37.26 43.06 -28.06
C HIS A 102 -37.60 41.64 -27.60
N GLY A 103 -38.86 41.41 -27.17
CA GLY A 103 -39.33 40.16 -26.53
C GLY A 103 -39.38 38.89 -27.39
N GLY A 104 -38.68 38.85 -28.53
CA GLY A 104 -38.51 37.64 -29.34
C GLY A 104 -37.02 37.32 -29.48
N ILE A 105 -36.65 36.02 -29.38
CA ILE A 105 -35.28 35.55 -29.63
C ILE A 105 -34.84 36.08 -30.99
N SER A 106 -33.94 37.08 -30.98
CA SER A 106 -33.46 37.72 -32.20
C SER A 106 -32.73 36.68 -33.06
N HIS A 107 -32.72 36.86 -34.38
CA HIS A 107 -31.97 35.99 -35.30
C HIS A 107 -30.50 35.86 -34.87
N ASP A 108 -29.94 36.93 -34.29
CA ASP A 108 -28.59 36.98 -33.73
C ASP A 108 -28.44 36.18 -32.42
N SER A 109 -29.47 36.16 -31.57
CA SER A 109 -29.51 35.27 -30.38
C SER A 109 -29.50 33.78 -30.74
N GLY A 110 -30.12 33.39 -31.86
CA GLY A 110 -30.02 32.02 -32.39
C GLY A 110 -28.60 31.65 -32.87
N MET A 111 -27.85 32.63 -33.39
CA MET A 111 -26.44 32.46 -33.76
C MET A 111 -25.53 32.33 -32.54
N ARG A 112 -25.82 33.05 -31.44
CA ARG A 112 -25.10 32.93 -30.16
C ARG A 112 -25.22 31.54 -29.54
N ILE A 113 -26.42 30.96 -29.52
CA ILE A 113 -26.65 29.59 -28.99
C ILE A 113 -25.88 28.54 -29.82
N ASN A 114 -25.74 28.73 -31.13
CA ASN A 114 -24.99 27.83 -32.00
C ASN A 114 -23.46 27.90 -31.83
N LYS A 115 -22.91 29.00 -31.28
CA LYS A 115 -21.46 29.15 -31.02
C LYS A 115 -20.98 28.46 -29.74
N VAL A 116 -21.90 28.09 -28.85
CA VAL A 116 -21.60 27.42 -27.56
C VAL A 116 -21.53 25.89 -27.69
N ARG A 117 -21.72 25.34 -28.90
CA ARG A 117 -21.76 23.90 -29.18
C ARG A 117 -20.43 23.37 -29.71
#